data_AF-A0A151QIX9-F1
#
_entry.id   AF-A0A151QIX9-F1
#
_cell.length_a   1.000
_cell.length_b   1.000
_cell.length_c   1.000
_cell.angle_alpha   90.00
_cell.angle_beta   90.00
_cell.angle_gamma   90.00
#
_symmetry.space_group_name_H-M   'P 1'
#
loop_
_entity.id
_entity.type
_entity.pdbx_description
1 polymer ?
#
loop_
_entity_poly.entity_id
_entity_poly.type
_entity_poly.pdbx_seq_one_letter_code
_entity_poly.pdbx_strand_id
1 'polypeptide(L)'
;MEFVAGQVLATFLWSNTMSKNTQAAKTEEPKVEPVVQTPSDAPESAPLAETVKMFDAVENEAIAKLADPDEQGEEHLVEVRVLTLCQLGVANDVAEVPKGSLPGLKSLGYVDDHPDAVAFAKSLKAPKA
;
A
#
# COMPACT_ATOMS: atom_id res chain seq x y z
N MET A 1 47.69 -23.56 -18.16
CA MET A 1 47.46 -23.73 -19.61
C MET A 1 45.96 -23.66 -19.80
N GLU A 2 45.43 -22.43 -19.79
CA GLU A 2 45.01 -21.67 -20.98
C GLU A 2 43.55 -22.00 -21.35
N PHE A 3 42.62 -21.16 -20.88
CA PHE A 3 41.30 -20.99 -21.49
C PHE A 3 40.99 -19.50 -21.61
N VAL A 4 41.45 -18.99 -22.76
CA VAL A 4 40.91 -17.96 -23.66
C VAL A 4 39.83 -17.02 -23.10
N ALA A 5 40.24 -15.75 -23.07
CA ALA A 5 39.42 -14.56 -23.02
C ALA A 5 38.42 -14.47 -24.19
N GLY A 6 37.18 -14.05 -23.90
CA GLY A 6 36.15 -13.81 -24.91
C GLY A 6 35.16 -12.76 -24.45
N GLN A 7 35.59 -11.50 -24.47
CA GLN A 7 34.76 -10.30 -24.41
C GLN A 7 33.72 -10.30 -25.55
N VAL A 8 32.43 -10.14 -25.23
CA VAL A 8 31.52 -9.35 -26.05
C VAL A 8 30.65 -8.51 -25.11
N LEU A 9 31.13 -7.30 -24.85
CA LEU A 9 30.37 -6.17 -24.32
C LEU A 9 29.38 -5.72 -25.39
N ALA A 10 28.12 -6.15 -25.30
CA ALA A 10 27.03 -5.52 -26.05
C ALA A 10 26.39 -4.45 -25.17
N THR A 11 27.04 -3.28 -25.11
CA THR A 11 26.44 -2.02 -24.68
C THR A 11 25.32 -1.65 -25.65
N PHE A 12 24.08 -2.08 -25.36
CA PHE A 12 22.90 -1.56 -26.02
C PHE A 12 22.43 -0.31 -25.26
N LEU A 13 23.08 0.82 -25.54
CA LEU A 13 22.56 2.15 -25.25
C LEU A 13 21.37 2.41 -26.18
N TRP A 14 20.16 2.05 -25.76
CA TRP A 14 18.95 2.57 -26.38
C TRP A 14 18.56 3.88 -25.68
N SER A 15 19.11 4.98 -26.20
CA SER A 15 18.56 6.31 -26.02
C SER A 15 17.17 6.37 -26.65
N ASN A 16 16.09 6.21 -25.86
CA ASN A 16 14.75 6.56 -26.33
C ASN A 16 14.35 7.91 -25.72
N THR A 17 14.74 8.94 -26.46
CA THR A 17 14.41 10.34 -26.23
C THR A 17 13.04 10.64 -26.84
N MET A 18 12.17 11.22 -26.02
CA MET A 18 10.98 12.00 -26.37
C MET A 18 9.79 11.31 -27.06
N SER A 19 8.70 11.19 -26.31
CA SER A 19 7.46 11.84 -26.75
C SER A 19 6.67 12.37 -25.56
N LYS A 20 6.68 13.70 -25.47
CA LYS A 20 5.78 14.50 -24.65
C LYS A 20 4.36 14.21 -25.11
N ASN A 21 3.55 13.55 -24.31
CA ASN A 21 2.11 13.60 -24.47
C ASN A 21 1.50 14.29 -23.25
N THR A 22 1.64 15.62 -23.29
CA THR A 22 0.88 16.55 -22.47
C THR A 22 -0.57 16.47 -22.91
N GLN A 23 -1.33 15.57 -22.29
CA GLN A 23 -2.77 15.72 -22.26
C GLN A 23 -3.12 16.59 -21.06
N ALA A 24 -3.41 17.84 -21.36
CA ALA A 24 -4.14 18.74 -20.50
C ALA A 24 -5.52 18.12 -20.20
N ALA A 25 -5.61 17.38 -19.10
CA ALA A 25 -6.89 17.05 -18.51
C ALA A 25 -7.47 18.35 -17.95
N LYS A 26 -8.35 18.93 -18.75
CA LYS A 26 -9.33 19.96 -18.46
C LYS A 26 -9.85 19.83 -17.02
N THR A 27 -9.32 20.66 -16.13
CA THR A 27 -9.88 20.93 -14.81
C THR A 27 -11.24 21.59 -15.04
N GLU A 28 -12.29 20.78 -14.98
CA GLU A 28 -13.64 21.28 -14.77
C GLU A 28 -13.70 21.71 -13.30
N GLU A 29 -13.69 23.03 -13.07
CA GLU A 29 -13.88 23.61 -11.75
C GLU A 29 -15.23 23.15 -11.20
N PRO A 30 -15.30 22.44 -10.07
CA PRO A 30 -16.55 22.36 -9.35
C PRO A 30 -16.86 23.78 -8.86
N LYS A 31 -17.92 24.36 -9.39
CA LYS A 31 -18.55 25.58 -8.88
C LYS A 31 -18.98 25.32 -7.44
N VAL A 32 -18.07 25.55 -6.49
CA VAL A 32 -18.35 25.49 -5.06
C VAL A 32 -19.18 26.74 -4.74
N GLU A 33 -20.48 26.54 -4.59
CA GLU A 33 -21.36 27.55 -4.01
C GLU A 33 -20.90 27.82 -2.56
N PRO A 34 -20.68 29.08 -2.15
CA PRO A 34 -20.25 29.38 -0.80
C PRO A 34 -21.40 29.13 0.18
N VAL A 35 -21.35 28.00 0.88
CA VAL A 35 -22.19 27.76 2.07
C VAL A 35 -21.62 28.62 3.20
N VAL A 36 -22.11 29.85 3.27
CA VAL A 36 -22.11 30.65 4.48
C VAL A 36 -23.10 30.00 5.44
N GLN A 37 -22.61 29.40 6.52
CA GLN A 37 -23.27 29.43 7.83
C GLN A 37 -22.35 28.88 8.93
N THR A 38 -21.68 29.80 9.62
CA THR A 38 -21.38 29.68 11.05
C THR A 38 -22.68 29.90 11.84
N PRO A 39 -22.95 29.06 12.84
CA PRO A 39 -22.93 29.55 14.23
C PRO A 39 -22.00 28.66 15.08
N SER A 40 -21.03 29.21 15.82
CA SER A 40 -21.26 30.02 17.02
C SER A 40 -22.12 29.29 18.05
N ASP A 41 -21.64 28.14 18.52
CA ASP A 41 -22.06 27.61 19.82
C ASP A 41 -20.81 27.22 20.61
N ALA A 42 -20.49 28.07 21.57
CA ALA A 42 -19.44 27.88 22.55
C ALA A 42 -20.05 27.13 23.74
N PRO A 43 -19.65 25.88 24.04
CA PRO A 43 -19.88 25.34 25.36
C PRO A 43 -18.90 26.02 26.33
N GLU A 44 -19.51 26.93 27.07
CA GLU A 44 -19.10 27.49 28.36
C GLU A 44 -18.29 26.49 29.19
N SER A 45 -17.17 26.99 29.72
CA SER A 45 -16.28 26.27 30.63
C SER A 45 -17.00 25.80 31.89
N ALA A 46 -16.88 24.50 32.20
CA ALA A 46 -17.12 23.93 33.52
C ALA A 46 -16.16 22.74 33.76
N PRO A 47 -15.82 22.41 35.02
CA PRO A 47 -14.44 22.36 35.48
C PRO A 47 -13.70 21.04 35.25
N LEU A 48 -12.44 21.20 34.84
CA LEU A 48 -11.38 20.19 34.83
C LEU A 48 -10.85 19.97 36.26
N ALA A 49 -11.47 19.06 37.02
CA ALA A 49 -10.80 18.35 38.11
C ALA A 49 -11.71 17.23 38.63
N GLU A 50 -11.11 16.06 38.90
CA GLU A 50 -11.69 15.00 39.74
C GLU A 50 -12.53 13.91 39.04
N THR A 51 -11.97 13.21 38.05
CA THR A 51 -12.29 11.78 37.85
C THR A 51 -11.10 10.97 37.31
N VAL A 52 -9.91 11.24 37.85
CA VAL A 52 -8.71 10.41 37.64
C VAL A 52 -8.54 9.56 38.90
N LYS A 53 -9.11 8.35 38.95
CA LYS A 53 -8.76 7.28 39.92
C LYS A 53 -9.59 5.98 39.84
N MET A 54 -10.21 5.61 38.72
CA MET A 54 -10.97 4.34 38.65
C MET A 54 -10.75 3.45 37.42
N PHE A 55 -9.87 3.82 36.48
CA PHE A 55 -9.67 3.04 35.25
C PHE A 55 -8.34 2.27 35.16
N ASP A 56 -7.58 2.15 36.25
CA ASP A 56 -6.27 1.47 36.24
C ASP A 56 -6.31 -0.03 36.63
N ALA A 57 -7.49 -0.64 36.81
CA ALA A 57 -7.58 -2.00 37.39
C ALA A 57 -8.22 -3.08 36.49
N VAL A 58 -8.63 -2.78 35.25
CA VAL A 58 -9.39 -3.74 34.41
C VAL A 58 -8.77 -3.93 33.01
N GLU A 59 -7.45 -3.75 32.85
CA GLU A 59 -6.80 -3.96 31.53
C GLU A 59 -5.69 -5.01 31.50
N ASN A 60 -5.48 -5.81 32.57
CA ASN A 60 -4.34 -6.75 32.62
C ASN A 60 -4.66 -8.26 32.70
N GLU A 61 -5.92 -8.70 32.63
CA GLU A 61 -6.23 -10.16 32.63
C GLU A 61 -6.86 -10.70 31.33
N ALA A 62 -7.17 -9.85 30.34
CA ALA A 62 -7.73 -10.31 29.06
C ALA A 62 -6.69 -10.62 27.96
N ILE A 63 -5.40 -10.33 28.20
CA ILE A 63 -4.34 -10.51 27.18
C ILE A 63 -3.64 -11.89 27.30
N ALA A 64 -3.95 -12.68 28.33
CA ALA A 64 -3.31 -13.99 28.53
C ALA A 64 -4.03 -15.18 27.84
N LYS A 65 -5.11 -14.94 27.08
CA LYS A 65 -5.93 -16.02 26.48
C LYS A 65 -6.02 -16.00 24.95
N LEU A 66 -5.11 -15.29 24.28
CA LEU A 66 -5.01 -15.25 22.81
C LEU A 66 -3.61 -15.64 22.30
N ALA A 67 -2.75 -16.15 23.16
CA ALA A 67 -1.45 -16.70 22.78
C ALA A 67 -1.52 -18.23 22.84
N ASP A 68 -2.16 -18.83 21.84
CA ASP A 68 -1.78 -20.16 21.36
C ASP A 68 -0.75 -19.93 20.24
N PRO A 69 0.56 -19.87 20.53
CA PRO A 69 1.61 -19.61 19.53
C PRO A 69 1.91 -20.82 18.62
N ASP A 70 1.07 -21.86 18.61
CA ASP A 70 1.40 -23.19 18.07
C ASP A 70 0.38 -23.78 17.08
N GLU A 71 -0.53 -22.97 16.52
CA GLU A 71 -1.10 -23.35 15.22
C GLU A 71 -0.12 -22.90 14.13
N GLN A 72 0.73 -23.85 13.74
CA GLN A 72 1.71 -23.79 12.65
C GLN A 72 1.00 -23.53 11.30
N GLY A 73 0.51 -22.31 11.12
CA GLY A 73 1.10 -21.35 10.19
C GLY A 73 1.45 -21.89 8.81
N GLU A 74 0.52 -22.55 8.12
CA GLU A 74 0.48 -22.34 6.67
C GLU A 74 0.21 -20.85 6.48
N GLU A 75 1.27 -20.07 6.35
CA GLU A 75 1.18 -18.66 6.00
C GLU A 75 0.50 -18.63 4.63
N HIS A 76 -0.83 -18.45 4.64
CA HIS A 76 -1.61 -18.34 3.42
C HIS A 76 -1.13 -17.08 2.71
N LEU A 77 -0.16 -17.27 1.82
CA LEU A 77 0.36 -16.26 0.92
C LEU A 77 -0.74 -15.97 -0.09
N VAL A 78 -1.02 -14.69 -0.28
CA VAL A 78 -1.98 -14.20 -1.26
C VAL A 78 -1.20 -13.44 -2.32
N GLU A 79 -1.44 -13.79 -3.58
CA GLU A 79 -0.91 -13.03 -4.71
C GLU A 79 -1.62 -11.67 -4.79
N VAL A 80 -0.82 -10.60 -4.86
CA VAL A 80 -1.33 -9.24 -4.96
C VAL A 80 -0.58 -8.48 -6.05
N ARG A 81 -1.27 -7.53 -6.70
CA ARG A 81 -0.65 -6.56 -7.61
C ARG A 81 -0.07 -5.39 -6.81
N VAL A 82 1.19 -5.06 -7.05
CA VAL A 82 1.84 -3.86 -6.51
C VAL A 82 1.34 -2.62 -7.27
N LEU A 83 0.83 -1.61 -6.56
CA LEU A 83 0.28 -0.38 -7.18
C LEU A 83 1.33 0.72 -7.36
N THR A 84 2.35 0.75 -6.51
CA THR A 84 3.39 1.79 -6.49
C THR A 84 4.75 1.19 -6.13
N LEU A 85 5.83 1.89 -6.43
CA LEU A 85 7.19 1.43 -6.14
C LEU A 85 7.39 1.29 -4.62
N CYS A 86 7.66 0.08 -4.17
CA CYS A 86 7.85 -0.25 -2.76
C CYS A 86 8.84 -1.40 -2.60
N GLN A 87 9.03 -1.89 -1.37
CA GLN A 87 9.94 -3.00 -1.09
C GLN A 87 9.51 -4.33 -1.74
N LEU A 88 8.24 -4.45 -2.14
CA LEU A 88 7.69 -5.67 -2.76
C LEU A 88 7.97 -5.74 -4.28
N GLY A 89 8.28 -4.61 -4.93
CA GLY A 89 8.50 -4.55 -6.37
C GLY A 89 8.15 -3.20 -6.98
N VAL A 90 8.03 -3.18 -8.31
CA VAL A 90 7.58 -2.00 -9.07
C VAL A 90 6.08 -2.06 -9.33
N ALA A 91 5.48 -0.92 -9.73
CA ALA A 91 4.07 -0.88 -10.09
C ALA A 91 3.74 -1.91 -11.18
N ASN A 92 2.63 -2.63 -11.00
CA ASN A 92 2.17 -3.78 -11.78
C ASN A 92 2.96 -5.08 -11.62
N ASP A 93 3.91 -5.18 -10.69
CA ASP A 93 4.43 -6.48 -10.30
C ASP A 93 3.38 -7.30 -9.53
N VAL A 94 3.53 -8.62 -9.59
CA VAL A 94 2.82 -9.57 -8.73
C VAL A 94 3.77 -9.97 -7.61
N ALA A 95 3.32 -9.86 -6.36
CA ALA A 95 4.04 -10.26 -5.16
C ALA A 95 3.17 -11.18 -4.29
N GLU A 96 3.80 -12.05 -3.52
CA GLU A 96 3.13 -12.93 -2.56
C GLU A 96 3.26 -12.32 -1.16
N VAL A 97 2.13 -12.11 -0.49
CA VAL A 97 2.08 -11.43 0.81
C VAL A 97 1.31 -12.27 1.82
N PRO A 98 1.77 -12.39 3.08
CA PRO A 98 1.01 -13.05 4.13
C PRO A 98 -0.35 -12.39 4.33
N LYS A 99 -1.42 -13.18 4.41
CA LYS A 99 -2.80 -12.69 4.61
C LYS A 99 -2.96 -11.73 5.80
N GLY A 100 -2.17 -11.91 6.86
CA GLY A 100 -2.15 -11.02 8.03
C GLY A 100 -1.68 -9.59 7.73
N SER A 101 -0.79 -9.40 6.75
CA SER A 101 -0.24 -8.08 6.37
C SER A 101 -1.05 -7.36 5.29
N LEU A 102 -1.91 -8.10 4.57
CA LEU A 102 -2.72 -7.62 3.45
C LEU A 102 -3.62 -6.41 3.77
N PRO A 103 -4.40 -6.35 4.87
CA PRO A 103 -5.25 -5.20 5.16
C PRO A 103 -4.45 -3.91 5.40
N GLY A 104 -3.27 -4.01 6.01
CA GLY A 104 -2.38 -2.86 6.22
C GLY A 104 -1.86 -2.31 4.89
N LEU A 105 -1.35 -3.18 4.03
CA LEU A 105 -0.82 -2.78 2.72
C LEU A 105 -1.92 -2.25 1.77
N LYS A 106 -3.12 -2.81 1.81
CA LYS A 106 -4.29 -2.30 1.05
C LYS A 106 -4.73 -0.92 1.54
N SER A 107 -4.78 -0.70 2.86
CA SER A 107 -5.17 0.59 3.43
C SER A 107 -4.17 1.70 3.09
N LEU A 108 -2.89 1.34 2.92
CA LEU A 108 -1.83 2.25 2.47
C LEU A 108 -1.81 2.47 0.95
N GLY A 109 -2.63 1.73 0.19
CA GLY A 109 -2.66 1.79 -1.28
C GLY A 109 -1.41 1.23 -1.94
N TYR A 110 -0.67 0.34 -1.27
CA TYR A 110 0.53 -0.28 -1.83
C TYR A 110 0.21 -1.48 -2.73
N VAL A 111 -0.85 -2.22 -2.42
CA VAL A 111 -1.21 -3.46 -3.12
C VAL A 111 -2.71 -3.57 -3.38
N ASP A 112 -3.05 -4.40 -4.36
CA ASP A 112 -4.42 -4.74 -4.76
C ASP A 112 -4.53 -6.26 -4.95
N ASP A 113 -5.41 -6.88 -4.18
CA ASP A 113 -5.68 -8.33 -4.17
C ASP A 113 -6.84 -8.73 -5.08
N HIS A 114 -7.39 -7.79 -5.87
CA HIS A 114 -8.47 -8.12 -6.78
C HIS A 114 -7.98 -9.11 -7.86
N PRO A 115 -8.70 -10.22 -8.14
CA PRO A 115 -8.24 -11.24 -9.08
C PRO A 115 -7.97 -10.67 -10.49
N ASP A 116 -8.80 -9.72 -10.95
CA ASP A 116 -8.59 -9.04 -12.24
C ASP A 116 -7.32 -8.18 -12.25
N ALA A 117 -6.98 -7.55 -11.13
CA ALA A 117 -5.76 -6.75 -10.99
C ALA A 117 -4.52 -7.63 -11.08
N VAL A 118 -4.55 -8.79 -10.41
CA VAL A 118 -3.48 -9.79 -10.45
C VAL A 118 -3.35 -10.38 -11.87
N ALA A 119 -4.45 -10.76 -12.51
CA ALA A 119 -4.45 -11.27 -13.88
C ALA A 119 -3.87 -10.25 -14.88
N PHE A 120 -4.24 -8.98 -14.74
CA PHE A 120 -3.67 -7.90 -15.54
C PHE A 120 -2.15 -7.76 -15.34
N ALA A 121 -1.68 -7.76 -14.09
CA ALA A 121 -0.25 -7.71 -13.77
C ALA A 121 0.52 -8.90 -14.37
N LYS A 122 -0.04 -10.12 -14.29
CA LYS A 122 0.51 -11.32 -14.94
C LYS A 122 0.60 -11.16 -16.46
N SER A 123 -0.39 -10.55 -17.10
CA SER A 123 -0.39 -10.31 -18.55
C SER A 123 0.72 -9.36 -19.02
N LEU A 124 1.12 -8.41 -18.18
CA LEU A 124 2.17 -7.44 -18.52
C LEU A 124 3.58 -8.04 -18.47
N LYS A 125 3.80 -9.07 -17.65
CA LYS A 125 5.08 -9.78 -17.53
C LYS A 125 5.33 -10.82 -18.62
N ALA A 126 4.37 -11.04 -19.54
CA ALA A 126 4.61 -11.92 -20.68
C ALA A 126 5.84 -11.40 -21.46
N PRO A 127 6.93 -12.18 -21.56
CA PRO A 127 8.10 -11.75 -22.29
C PRO A 127 7.68 -11.50 -23.73
N LYS A 128 7.88 -10.27 -24.22
CA LYS A 128 7.89 -10.04 -25.66
C LYS A 128 9.04 -10.88 -26.22
N ALA A 129 8.68 -11.98 -26.87
CA ALA A 129 9.59 -12.81 -27.66
C ALA A 129 10.27 -11.98 -28.76
#